data_AF-A0A285V185-F1
#
_entry.id   AF-A0A285V185-F1
#
_cell.length_a   1.000
_cell.length_b   1.000
_cell.length_c   1.000
_cell.angle_alpha   90.00
_cell.angle_beta   90.00
_cell.angle_gamma   90.00
#
_symmetry.space_group_name_H-M   'P 1'
#
loop_
_entity.id
_entity.type
_entity.pdbx_description
1 polymer ?
#
loop_
_entity_poly.entity_id
_entity_poly.type
_entity_poly.pdbx_seq_one_letter_code
_entity_poly.pdbx_strand_id
1 'polypeptide(L)'
;MRGIRLGRAAWSAVALAVVLTGCGVPTGGAPSTIAPSDVPYGLASPSPTASPTAPPDAVGDTSRVHWISAEDTLVPRTREVSGASRRERLAYLLEQLAAGPSRGERDEQLSTALPPEVELSVTRLDDGTATIDLDALGQAPAGVATRRSVAQIVLTATSVPGVQSVLLQLAGEPVEAPLPSGELTASPLTARDYLSFTTPAPTVAVETAQPEPPAGPPPVEEGPAPPS
;
A
#
# COMPACT_ATOMS: atom_id res chain seq x y z
N MET A 1 -59.15 -24.70 -55.25
CA MET A 1 -58.14 -23.75 -55.76
C MET A 1 -57.09 -23.55 -54.68
N ARG A 2 -55.88 -24.05 -54.95
CA ARG A 2 -54.66 -23.93 -54.14
C ARG A 2 -54.25 -22.45 -54.07
N GLY A 3 -53.96 -21.94 -52.87
CA GLY A 3 -53.40 -20.60 -52.66
C GLY A 3 -52.21 -20.65 -51.72
N ILE A 4 -51.04 -20.44 -52.30
CA ILE A 4 -49.70 -20.66 -51.76
C ILE A 4 -49.36 -19.60 -50.69
N ARG A 5 -49.15 -20.02 -49.44
CA ARG A 5 -48.57 -19.19 -48.36
C ARG A 5 -47.36 -19.86 -47.67
N LEU A 6 -46.62 -20.70 -48.40
CA LEU A 6 -45.37 -21.31 -47.88
C LEU A 6 -44.11 -20.47 -48.11
N GLY A 7 -44.23 -19.27 -48.71
CA GLY A 7 -43.08 -18.41 -49.05
C GLY A 7 -42.48 -17.58 -47.90
N ARG A 8 -43.11 -17.56 -46.72
CA ARG A 8 -42.62 -16.76 -45.57
C ARG A 8 -42.06 -17.58 -44.41
N ALA A 9 -42.37 -18.87 -44.34
CA ALA A 9 -41.86 -19.76 -43.29
C ALA A 9 -40.48 -20.36 -43.64
N ALA A 10 -40.18 -20.52 -44.94
CA ALA A 10 -38.91 -21.08 -45.40
C ALA A 10 -37.73 -20.10 -45.25
N TRP A 11 -37.98 -18.79 -45.24
CA TRP A 11 -36.92 -17.78 -45.06
C TRP A 11 -36.54 -17.52 -43.60
N SER A 12 -37.45 -17.74 -42.66
CA SER A 12 -37.17 -17.60 -41.23
C SER A 12 -36.38 -18.77 -40.65
N ALA A 13 -36.50 -19.96 -41.24
CA ALA A 13 -35.75 -21.15 -40.82
C ALA A 13 -34.28 -21.13 -41.31
N VAL A 14 -33.98 -20.42 -42.40
CA VAL A 14 -32.62 -20.33 -42.95
C VAL A 14 -31.80 -19.23 -42.24
N ALA A 15 -32.43 -18.16 -41.74
CA ALA A 15 -31.74 -17.08 -41.04
C ALA A 15 -31.28 -17.45 -39.60
N LEU A 16 -31.93 -18.43 -38.96
CA LEU A 16 -31.57 -18.87 -37.61
C LEU A 16 -30.40 -19.89 -37.59
N ALA A 17 -30.02 -20.45 -38.75
CA ALA A 17 -29.05 -21.54 -38.82
C ALA A 17 -27.59 -21.10 -39.11
N VAL A 18 -27.32 -19.81 -39.33
CA VAL A 18 -26.03 -19.36 -39.92
C VAL A 18 -25.09 -18.62 -38.95
N VAL A 19 -25.47 -18.36 -37.69
CA VAL A 19 -24.64 -17.51 -36.77
C VAL A 19 -23.77 -18.30 -35.77
N LEU A 20 -23.51 -19.60 -36.00
CA LEU A 20 -22.65 -20.41 -35.12
C LEU A 20 -21.43 -21.01 -35.82
N THR A 21 -20.87 -20.32 -36.83
CA THR A 21 -19.53 -20.62 -37.36
C THR A 21 -18.46 -19.88 -36.55
N GLY A 22 -18.34 -20.26 -35.28
CA GLY A 22 -17.13 -19.96 -34.51
C GLY A 22 -15.98 -20.85 -34.99
N CYS A 23 -14.85 -20.26 -35.35
CA CYS A 23 -13.60 -21.02 -35.51
C CYS A 23 -13.13 -21.49 -34.13
N GLY A 24 -13.66 -22.63 -33.67
CA GLY A 24 -13.05 -23.39 -32.60
C GLY A 24 -11.80 -24.07 -33.13
N VAL A 25 -10.62 -23.50 -32.86
CA VAL A 25 -9.34 -24.18 -33.09
C VAL A 25 -9.23 -25.31 -32.06
N PRO A 26 -9.11 -26.59 -32.46
CA PRO A 26 -8.96 -27.68 -31.51
C PRO A 26 -7.66 -27.51 -30.71
N THR A 27 -7.78 -27.17 -29.44
CA THR A 27 -6.64 -27.19 -28.52
C THR A 27 -6.38 -28.63 -28.11
N GLY A 28 -5.30 -29.19 -28.67
CA GLY A 28 -4.56 -30.31 -28.08
C GLY A 28 -5.12 -31.70 -28.34
N GLY A 29 -4.67 -32.33 -29.43
CA GLY A 29 -4.40 -33.77 -29.37
C GLY A 29 -3.25 -34.02 -28.39
N ALA A 30 -3.29 -35.13 -27.64
CA ALA A 30 -2.19 -35.52 -26.77
C ALA A 30 -0.88 -35.61 -27.58
N PRO A 31 0.26 -35.14 -27.03
CA PRO A 31 1.54 -35.15 -27.74
C PRO A 31 1.90 -36.58 -28.14
N SER A 32 1.94 -36.84 -29.45
CA SER A 32 2.38 -38.11 -30.01
C SER A 32 3.88 -38.03 -30.29
N THR A 33 4.65 -39.00 -29.79
CA THR A 33 6.09 -39.07 -30.05
C THR A 33 6.31 -39.59 -31.47
N ILE A 34 6.91 -38.75 -32.31
CA ILE A 34 7.37 -39.12 -33.64
C ILE A 34 8.66 -39.94 -33.47
N ALA A 35 8.71 -41.13 -34.06
CA ALA A 35 9.91 -41.95 -34.03
C ALA A 35 11.06 -41.21 -34.76
N PRO A 36 12.28 -41.16 -34.20
CA PRO A 36 13.39 -40.38 -34.76
C PRO A 36 13.86 -40.85 -36.15
N SER A 37 13.32 -41.97 -36.66
CA SER A 37 13.57 -42.52 -37.98
C SER A 37 12.76 -41.88 -39.12
N ASP A 38 11.71 -41.09 -38.81
CA ASP A 38 10.84 -40.44 -39.80
C ASP A 38 11.19 -38.96 -40.08
N VAL A 39 12.28 -38.45 -39.50
CA VAL A 39 12.70 -37.05 -39.65
C VAL A 39 13.96 -36.96 -40.53
N PRO A 40 13.91 -36.29 -41.70
CA PRO A 40 15.07 -36.05 -42.54
C PRO A 40 16.21 -35.33 -41.78
N TYR A 41 17.46 -35.66 -42.10
CA TYR A 41 18.65 -35.09 -41.48
C TYR A 41 18.60 -33.56 -41.47
N GLY A 42 18.69 -32.96 -40.28
CA GLY A 42 18.76 -31.51 -40.07
C GLY A 42 17.68 -30.94 -39.15
N LEU A 43 16.53 -31.61 -38.98
CA LEU A 43 15.41 -31.12 -38.15
C LEU A 43 15.54 -31.43 -36.65
N ALA A 44 16.38 -32.41 -36.28
CA ALA A 44 16.68 -32.77 -34.88
C ALA A 44 18.02 -32.19 -34.39
N SER A 45 18.62 -31.29 -35.15
CA SER A 45 19.75 -30.49 -34.66
C SER A 45 19.25 -29.66 -33.47
N PRO A 46 19.97 -29.56 -32.34
CA PRO A 46 19.58 -28.63 -31.29
C PRO A 46 19.64 -27.23 -31.91
N SER A 47 18.47 -26.66 -32.25
CA SER A 47 18.35 -25.21 -32.37
C SER A 47 18.95 -24.62 -31.10
N PRO A 48 19.69 -23.49 -31.18
CA PRO A 48 19.99 -22.77 -29.96
C PRO A 48 18.65 -22.58 -29.24
N THR A 49 18.51 -23.17 -28.07
CA THR A 49 17.41 -22.88 -27.16
C THR A 49 17.32 -21.36 -27.16
N ALA A 50 16.21 -20.81 -27.65
CA ALA A 50 15.91 -19.43 -27.34
C ALA A 50 15.96 -19.39 -25.81
N SER A 51 17.03 -18.77 -25.27
CA SER A 51 17.03 -18.43 -23.85
C SER A 51 15.67 -17.81 -23.61
N PRO A 52 14.92 -18.25 -22.58
CA PRO A 52 13.69 -17.57 -22.24
C PRO A 52 14.04 -16.09 -22.23
N THR A 53 13.42 -15.31 -23.12
CA THR A 53 13.38 -13.86 -22.94
C THR A 53 12.90 -13.74 -21.52
N ALA A 54 13.81 -13.32 -20.63
CA ALA A 54 13.45 -13.05 -19.26
C ALA A 54 12.18 -12.19 -19.38
N PRO A 55 11.05 -12.58 -18.75
CA PRO A 55 9.90 -11.70 -18.74
C PRO A 55 10.45 -10.32 -18.39
N PRO A 56 10.15 -9.27 -19.18
CA PRO A 56 10.72 -7.95 -18.95
C PRO A 56 10.57 -7.71 -17.47
N ASP A 57 11.69 -7.50 -16.75
CA ASP A 57 11.74 -7.48 -15.29
C ASP A 57 10.41 -6.94 -14.82
N ALA A 58 9.55 -7.84 -14.32
CA ALA A 58 8.29 -7.40 -13.77
C ALA A 58 8.78 -6.66 -12.54
N VAL A 59 9.00 -5.35 -12.71
CA VAL A 59 9.15 -4.40 -11.62
C VAL A 59 7.83 -4.59 -10.92
N GLY A 60 7.80 -5.53 -9.98
CA GLY A 60 6.64 -5.81 -9.18
C GLY A 60 6.19 -4.46 -8.69
N ASP A 61 4.91 -4.15 -8.88
CA ASP A 61 4.34 -2.92 -8.36
C ASP A 61 4.40 -3.05 -6.83
N THR A 62 5.54 -2.71 -6.23
CA THR A 62 5.82 -2.89 -4.79
C THR A 62 5.23 -1.74 -4.00
N SER A 63 4.04 -1.31 -4.39
CA SER A 63 3.23 -0.34 -3.69
C SER A 63 2.89 -0.88 -2.30
N ARG A 64 3.05 -0.04 -1.27
CA ARG A 64 2.95 -0.43 0.13
C ARG A 64 2.15 0.61 0.91
N VAL A 65 1.26 0.13 1.78
CA VAL A 65 0.68 0.98 2.83
C VAL A 65 1.49 0.79 4.11
N HIS A 66 1.83 1.88 4.77
CA HIS A 66 2.58 1.84 6.02
C HIS A 66 1.62 1.90 7.21
N TRP A 67 1.77 0.97 8.15
CA TRP A 67 0.98 0.89 9.38
C TRP A 67 1.87 1.02 10.60
N ILE A 68 1.28 1.37 11.74
CA ILE A 68 2.00 1.48 13.00
C ILE A 68 1.96 0.12 13.70
N SER A 69 3.13 -0.42 14.05
CA SER A 69 3.26 -1.66 14.82
C SER A 69 3.10 -1.43 16.33
N ALA A 70 3.07 -2.52 17.10
CA ALA A 70 3.05 -2.46 18.56
C ALA A 70 4.29 -1.75 19.16
N GLU A 71 5.41 -1.75 18.44
CA GLU A 71 6.66 -1.06 18.80
C GLU A 71 6.68 0.43 18.38
N ASP A 72 5.53 1.00 17.97
CA ASP A 72 5.38 2.40 17.56
C ASP A 72 6.19 2.78 16.31
N THR A 73 6.44 1.79 15.43
CA THR A 73 7.17 1.94 14.16
C THR A 73 6.27 1.80 12.94
N LEU A 74 6.63 2.48 11.84
CA LEU A 74 5.95 2.34 10.57
C LEU A 74 6.47 1.14 9.78
N VAL A 75 5.63 0.13 9.59
CA VAL A 75 5.92 -1.11 8.88
C VAL A 75 5.16 -1.16 7.54
N PRO A 76 5.84 -1.49 6.42
CA PRO A 76 5.19 -1.57 5.12
C PRO A 76 4.38 -2.86 4.97
N ARG A 77 3.21 -2.76 4.34
CA ARG A 77 2.42 -3.90 3.85
C ARG A 77 2.15 -3.74 2.37
N THR A 78 2.62 -4.70 1.59
CA THR A 78 2.42 -4.73 0.13
C THR A 78 0.93 -4.74 -0.19
N ARG A 79 0.54 -3.96 -1.19
CA ARG A 79 -0.80 -3.95 -1.75
C ARG A 79 -0.75 -4.26 -3.23
N GLU A 80 -1.70 -5.06 -3.68
CA GLU A 80 -2.02 -5.13 -5.10
C GLU A 80 -2.81 -3.87 -5.44
N VAL A 81 -2.23 -3.02 -6.28
CA VAL A 81 -2.81 -1.71 -6.59
C VAL A 81 -3.57 -1.78 -7.91
N SER A 82 -4.80 -1.29 -7.89
CA SER A 82 -5.60 -1.11 -9.10
C SER A 82 -5.33 0.25 -9.73
N GLY A 83 -5.34 0.34 -11.06
CA GLY A 83 -5.20 1.60 -11.79
C GLY A 83 -4.23 1.50 -12.96
N ALA A 84 -4.62 2.10 -14.10
CA ALA A 84 -3.80 2.15 -15.29
C ALA A 84 -2.73 3.25 -15.18
N SER A 85 -3.07 4.38 -14.55
CA SER A 85 -2.16 5.51 -14.37
C SER A 85 -1.50 5.54 -12.99
N ARG A 86 -0.34 6.23 -12.87
CA ARG A 86 0.34 6.44 -11.59
C ARG A 86 -0.55 7.17 -10.58
N ARG A 87 -1.34 8.13 -11.06
CA ARG A 87 -2.27 8.91 -10.24
C ARG A 87 -3.38 8.04 -9.67
N GLU A 88 -3.97 7.16 -10.48
CA GLU A 88 -4.98 6.19 -10.02
C GLU A 88 -4.40 5.24 -8.97
N ARG A 89 -3.19 4.73 -9.21
CA ARG A 89 -2.49 3.86 -8.26
C ARG A 89 -2.23 4.53 -6.91
N LEU A 90 -1.78 5.79 -6.93
CA LEU A 90 -1.61 6.59 -5.72
C LEU A 90 -2.95 6.84 -5.01
N ALA A 91 -3.98 7.23 -5.75
CA ALA A 91 -5.32 7.45 -5.18
C ALA A 91 -5.85 6.18 -4.49
N TYR A 92 -5.70 5.01 -5.12
CA TYR A 92 -6.09 3.73 -4.54
C TYR A 92 -5.34 3.38 -3.24
N LEU A 93 -4.05 3.67 -3.15
CA LEU A 93 -3.30 3.47 -1.90
C LEU A 93 -3.73 4.43 -0.80
N LEU A 94 -4.00 5.70 -1.14
CA LEU A 94 -4.45 6.69 -0.16
C LEU A 94 -5.85 6.37 0.36
N GLU A 95 -6.74 5.85 -0.50
CA GLU A 95 -8.05 5.34 -0.09
C GLU A 95 -7.92 4.18 0.90
N GLN A 96 -7.05 3.20 0.61
CA GLN A 96 -6.79 2.10 1.55
C GLN A 96 -6.18 2.58 2.87
N LEU A 97 -5.28 3.56 2.81
CA LEU A 97 -4.66 4.14 3.99
C LEU A 97 -5.71 4.86 4.87
N ALA A 98 -6.61 5.63 4.25
CA ALA A 98 -7.72 6.32 4.92
C ALA A 98 -8.75 5.34 5.52
N ALA A 99 -9.04 4.23 4.83
CA ALA A 99 -9.90 3.16 5.34
C ALA A 99 -9.31 2.45 6.59
N GLY A 100 -8.00 2.57 6.80
CA GLY A 100 -7.28 1.98 7.92
C GLY A 100 -6.95 0.48 7.72
N PRO A 101 -6.30 -0.14 8.73
CA PRO A 101 -5.84 -1.51 8.63
C PRO A 101 -7.01 -2.51 8.55
N SER A 102 -6.81 -3.54 7.73
CA SER A 102 -7.74 -4.67 7.61
C SER A 102 -7.89 -5.44 8.92
N ARG A 103 -8.86 -6.35 8.99
CA ARG A 103 -9.06 -7.18 10.19
C ARG A 103 -7.81 -8.00 10.54
N GLY A 104 -7.21 -8.68 9.57
CA GLY A 104 -6.00 -9.47 9.80
C GLY A 104 -4.82 -8.63 10.25
N GLU A 105 -4.66 -7.43 9.68
CA GLU A 105 -3.62 -6.48 10.12
C GLU A 105 -3.85 -5.99 11.55
N ARG A 106 -5.10 -5.74 11.94
CA ARG A 106 -5.44 -5.39 13.34
C ARG A 106 -5.21 -6.56 14.30
N ASP A 107 -5.44 -7.79 13.86
CA ASP A 107 -5.12 -8.99 14.64
C ASP A 107 -3.59 -9.13 14.84
N GLU A 108 -2.78 -8.59 13.91
CA GLU A 108 -1.33 -8.38 14.04
C GLU A 108 -0.95 -7.11 14.84
N GLN A 109 -1.90 -6.49 15.54
CA GLN A 109 -1.72 -5.26 16.32
C GLN A 109 -1.28 -4.03 15.49
N LEU A 110 -1.58 -4.01 14.19
CA LEU A 110 -1.31 -2.84 13.34
C LEU A 110 -2.40 -1.78 13.50
N SER A 111 -1.96 -0.52 13.51
CA SER A 111 -2.81 0.66 13.70
C SER A 111 -2.44 1.80 12.73
N THR A 112 -3.16 2.93 12.81
CA THR A 112 -2.97 4.12 11.98
C THR A 112 -2.91 5.38 12.84
N ALA A 113 -2.08 6.37 12.45
CA ALA A 113 -2.05 7.69 13.09
C ALA A 113 -3.01 8.67 12.41
N LEU A 114 -3.73 8.23 11.38
CA LEU A 114 -4.74 9.04 10.75
C LEU A 114 -5.99 9.14 11.62
N PRO A 115 -6.63 10.32 11.70
CA PRO A 115 -7.89 10.46 12.41
C PRO A 115 -8.97 9.61 11.72
N PRO A 116 -10.01 9.22 12.48
CA PRO A 116 -11.16 8.55 11.87
C PRO A 116 -11.78 9.45 10.79
N GLU A 117 -12.31 8.82 9.74
CA GLU A 117 -13.07 9.52 8.68
C GLU A 117 -12.25 10.58 7.91
N VAL A 118 -10.91 10.49 7.94
CA VAL A 118 -10.08 11.29 7.04
C VAL A 118 -10.31 10.89 5.60
N GLU A 119 -10.35 11.87 4.72
CA GLU A 119 -10.34 11.69 3.27
C GLU A 119 -9.00 12.20 2.72
N LEU A 120 -8.36 11.37 1.90
CA LEU A 120 -7.09 11.70 1.26
C LEU A 120 -7.28 11.67 -0.24
N SER A 121 -7.02 12.79 -0.91
CA SER A 121 -7.21 12.89 -2.35
C SER A 121 -5.98 13.46 -3.04
N VAL A 122 -5.63 12.89 -4.20
CA VAL A 122 -4.53 13.43 -5.00
C VAL A 122 -5.08 14.61 -5.78
N THR A 123 -4.64 15.84 -5.54
CA THR A 123 -5.08 17.01 -6.32
C THR A 123 -4.21 17.22 -7.55
N ARG A 124 -2.92 16.90 -7.45
CA ARG A 124 -1.93 17.06 -8.52
C ARG A 124 -0.86 15.96 -8.47
N LEU A 125 -0.33 15.59 -9.63
CA LEU A 125 0.84 14.69 -9.72
C LEU A 125 1.65 15.04 -10.97
N ASP A 126 2.69 15.84 -10.79
CA ASP A 126 3.56 16.34 -11.86
C ASP A 126 5.03 16.15 -11.45
N ASP A 127 5.90 15.78 -12.39
CA ASP A 127 7.36 15.60 -12.18
C ASP A 127 7.74 14.70 -10.97
N GLY A 128 6.84 13.77 -10.61
CA GLY A 128 7.01 12.88 -9.47
C GLY A 128 6.71 13.50 -8.10
N THR A 129 6.23 14.74 -8.04
CA THR A 129 5.68 15.35 -6.82
C THR A 129 4.16 15.19 -6.81
N ALA A 130 3.63 14.50 -5.79
CA ALA A 130 2.19 14.42 -5.54
C ALA A 130 1.75 15.56 -4.63
N THR A 131 0.64 16.23 -4.94
CA THR A 131 -0.07 17.09 -3.99
C THR A 131 -1.25 16.32 -3.45
N ILE A 132 -1.31 16.16 -2.13
CA ILE A 132 -2.34 15.40 -1.42
C ILE A 132 -3.13 16.38 -0.56
N ASP A 133 -4.43 16.44 -0.80
CA ASP A 133 -5.36 17.17 0.03
C ASP A 133 -5.88 16.24 1.13
N LEU A 134 -5.81 16.74 2.35
CA LEU A 134 -6.43 16.14 3.52
C LEU A 134 -7.76 16.86 3.73
N ASP A 135 -8.87 16.16 3.49
CA ASP A 135 -10.17 16.62 3.95
C ASP A 135 -10.53 15.80 5.20
N ALA A 136 -10.96 16.49 6.25
CA ALA A 136 -11.49 15.86 7.43
C ALA A 136 -12.81 16.56 7.63
N LEU A 137 -13.92 15.88 7.35
CA LEU A 137 -15.28 16.38 7.59
C LEU A 137 -15.45 16.77 9.08
N GLY A 138 -15.02 17.99 9.43
CA GLY A 138 -15.41 18.71 10.64
C GLY A 138 -14.64 18.52 11.95
N GLN A 139 -13.47 17.87 12.03
CA GLN A 139 -12.71 17.75 13.29
C GLN A 139 -11.19 17.85 13.11
N ALA A 140 -10.65 19.07 13.02
CA ALA A 140 -9.26 19.31 13.38
C ALA A 140 -9.15 20.62 14.17
N PRO A 141 -8.86 20.60 15.49
CA PRO A 141 -8.32 21.78 16.14
C PRO A 141 -6.92 22.07 15.55
N ALA A 142 -6.57 23.35 15.46
CA ALA A 142 -5.32 23.87 14.91
C ALA A 142 -4.09 23.04 15.33
N GLY A 143 -3.56 22.27 14.37
CA GLY A 143 -2.44 21.32 14.55
C GLY A 143 -2.24 20.34 13.38
N VAL A 144 -2.69 20.74 12.17
CA VAL A 144 -2.51 20.28 10.77
C VAL A 144 -2.29 18.77 10.47
N ALA A 145 -1.33 18.09 11.08
CA ALA A 145 -1.15 16.65 11.01
C ALA A 145 -0.04 16.29 12.01
N THR A 146 -0.18 15.20 12.75
CA THR A 146 0.93 14.79 13.62
C THR A 146 2.12 14.36 12.76
N ARG A 147 3.35 14.49 13.30
CA ARG A 147 4.57 13.98 12.61
C ARG A 147 4.41 12.56 12.09
N ARG A 148 3.73 11.70 12.86
CA ARG A 148 3.51 10.30 12.50
C ARG A 148 2.47 10.13 11.39
N SER A 149 1.39 10.91 11.42
CA SER A 149 0.39 10.94 10.34
C SER A 149 1.03 11.35 9.02
N VAL A 150 1.86 12.40 9.04
CA VAL A 150 2.62 12.85 7.85
C VAL A 150 3.60 11.78 7.38
N ALA A 151 4.38 11.19 8.29
CA ALA A 151 5.28 10.10 7.97
C ALA A 151 4.57 8.93 7.27
N GLN A 152 3.40 8.54 7.80
CA GLN A 152 2.59 7.45 7.27
C GLN A 152 2.08 7.75 5.86
N ILE A 153 1.59 8.98 5.60
CA ILE A 153 1.15 9.44 4.28
C ILE A 153 2.32 9.46 3.30
N VAL A 154 3.44 10.11 3.67
CA VAL A 154 4.59 10.29 2.78
C VAL A 154 5.21 8.95 2.39
N LEU A 155 5.47 8.06 3.36
CA LEU A 155 6.04 6.73 3.07
C LEU A 155 5.11 5.87 2.21
N THR A 156 3.79 5.96 2.42
CA THR A 156 2.80 5.26 1.59
C THR A 156 2.76 5.82 0.19
N ALA A 157 2.66 7.15 0.03
CA ALA A 157 2.57 7.80 -1.27
C ALA A 157 3.83 7.58 -2.12
N THR A 158 5.01 7.73 -1.51
CA THR A 158 6.31 7.54 -2.18
C THR A 158 6.69 6.07 -2.39
N SER A 159 5.87 5.12 -1.92
CA SER A 159 6.02 3.71 -2.30
C SER A 159 5.55 3.42 -3.73
N VAL A 160 4.72 4.31 -4.30
CA VAL A 160 4.22 4.18 -5.67
C VAL A 160 5.35 4.50 -6.65
N PRO A 161 5.67 3.60 -7.60
CA PRO A 161 6.74 3.83 -8.57
C PRO A 161 6.59 5.16 -9.34
N GLY A 162 7.59 6.03 -9.17
CA GLY A 162 7.67 7.35 -9.79
C GLY A 162 7.02 8.48 -8.99
N VAL A 163 6.52 8.23 -7.78
CA VAL A 163 6.22 9.28 -6.79
C VAL A 163 7.43 9.44 -5.88
N GLN A 164 8.07 10.60 -5.94
CA GLN A 164 9.33 10.89 -5.24
C GLN A 164 9.13 11.77 -4.01
N SER A 165 8.13 12.64 -4.07
CA SER A 165 7.86 13.64 -3.04
C SER A 165 6.37 13.97 -2.92
N VAL A 166 6.00 14.56 -1.79
CA VAL A 166 4.62 14.92 -1.44
C VAL A 166 4.55 16.37 -0.96
N LEU A 167 3.54 17.11 -1.41
CA LEU A 167 3.08 18.36 -0.84
C LEU A 167 1.70 18.15 -0.23
N LEU A 168 1.40 18.81 0.89
CA LEU A 168 0.13 18.67 1.58
C LEU A 168 -0.75 19.91 1.39
N GLN A 169 -2.04 19.67 1.28
CA GLN A 169 -3.10 20.67 1.28
C GLN A 169 -4.13 20.33 2.35
N LEU A 170 -4.83 21.36 2.84
CA LEU A 170 -5.98 21.23 3.71
C LEU A 170 -7.11 22.06 3.12
N ALA A 171 -8.21 21.39 2.74
CA ALA A 171 -9.33 22.03 2.04
C ALA A 171 -8.90 22.85 0.80
N GLY A 172 -7.94 22.30 0.04
CA GLY A 172 -7.40 22.90 -1.18
C GLY A 172 -6.27 23.92 -0.98
N GLU A 173 -6.01 24.36 0.25
CA GLU A 173 -4.96 25.34 0.55
C GLU A 173 -3.64 24.66 0.93
N PRO A 174 -2.49 25.08 0.38
CA PRO A 174 -1.17 24.54 0.78
C PRO A 174 -0.91 24.77 2.27
N VAL A 175 -0.39 23.74 2.94
CA VAL A 175 -0.04 23.80 4.38
C VAL A 175 1.39 23.37 4.63
N GLU A 176 2.00 23.91 5.69
CA GLU A 176 3.28 23.41 6.18
C GLU A 176 3.08 22.10 6.94
N ALA A 177 4.05 21.20 6.81
CA ALA A 177 4.03 19.89 7.46
C ALA A 177 5.21 19.74 8.43
N PRO A 178 5.03 19.05 9.56
CA PRO A 178 6.13 18.80 10.48
C PRO A 178 7.08 17.70 9.96
N LEU A 179 8.38 18.02 9.93
CA LEU A 179 9.49 17.07 9.81
C LEU A 179 9.60 16.20 11.08
N PRO A 180 10.38 15.09 11.08
CA PRO A 180 10.58 14.29 12.28
C PRO A 180 11.10 15.08 13.50
N SER A 181 11.87 16.14 13.27
CA SER A 181 12.36 17.06 14.30
C SER A 181 11.25 17.90 14.95
N GLY A 182 10.11 18.06 14.28
CA GLY A 182 9.03 18.97 14.66
C GLY A 182 9.10 20.34 13.99
N GLU A 183 10.17 20.65 13.26
CA GLU A 183 10.23 21.82 12.38
C GLU A 183 9.17 21.73 11.30
N LEU A 184 8.51 22.84 11.00
CA LEU A 184 7.53 22.93 9.92
C LEU A 184 8.21 23.31 8.61
N THR A 185 7.76 22.72 7.51
CA THR A 185 8.28 23.03 6.17
C THR A 185 7.16 23.05 5.13
N ALA A 186 7.29 23.96 4.16
CA ALA A 186 6.50 23.99 2.93
C ALA A 186 7.18 23.25 1.77
N SER A 187 8.38 22.70 1.98
CA SER A 187 9.13 22.00 0.93
C SER A 187 8.53 20.62 0.62
N PRO A 188 8.71 20.09 -0.61
CA PRO A 188 8.29 18.73 -0.93
C PRO A 188 8.92 17.69 0.00
N LEU A 189 8.08 16.88 0.62
CA LEU A 189 8.44 15.86 1.60
C LEU A 189 8.81 14.55 0.91
N THR A 190 9.90 13.91 1.31
CA THR A 190 10.40 12.67 0.69
C THR A 190 10.36 11.50 1.66
N ALA A 191 10.43 10.27 1.14
CA ALA A 191 10.55 9.08 1.97
C ALA A 191 11.75 9.14 2.94
N ARG A 192 12.87 9.73 2.48
CA ARG A 192 14.12 9.83 3.25
C ARG A 192 13.95 10.63 4.53
N ASP A 193 13.12 11.67 4.48
CA ASP A 193 12.87 12.52 5.63
C ASP A 193 12.23 11.73 6.78
N TYR A 194 11.49 10.66 6.50
CA TYR A 194 10.68 9.95 7.49
C TYR A 194 11.16 8.52 7.81
N LEU A 195 12.33 8.09 7.30
CA LEU A 195 12.86 6.74 7.57
C LEU A 195 13.13 6.48 9.06
N SER A 196 13.34 7.51 9.89
CA SER A 196 13.49 7.33 11.34
C SER A 196 12.27 6.71 12.01
N PHE A 197 11.08 6.80 11.40
CA PHE A 197 9.87 6.18 11.92
C PHE A 197 9.77 4.68 11.64
N THR A 198 10.62 4.11 10.78
CA THR A 198 10.57 2.67 10.43
C THR A 198 11.47 1.81 11.33
N THR A 199 12.24 2.44 12.22
CA THR A 199 13.14 1.77 13.14
C THR A 199 12.62 1.95 14.56
N PRO A 200 12.56 0.90 15.40
CA PRO A 200 12.17 1.05 16.79
C PRO A 200 13.17 1.95 17.50
N ALA A 201 12.67 2.81 18.39
CA ALA A 201 13.54 3.60 19.26
C ALA A 201 14.46 2.63 20.01
N PRO A 202 15.77 2.92 20.13
CA PRO A 202 16.65 2.09 20.92
C PRO A 202 16.04 2.00 22.32
N THR A 203 15.75 0.78 22.77
CA THR A 203 15.32 0.53 24.14
C THR A 203 16.44 1.07 25.02
N VAL A 204 16.28 2.29 25.52
CA VAL A 204 17.05 2.74 26.67
C VAL A 204 16.59 1.81 27.76
N ALA A 205 17.35 0.74 27.97
CA ALA A 205 17.28 -0.01 29.19
C ALA A 205 17.56 1.02 30.28
N VAL A 206 16.49 1.55 30.86
CA VAL A 206 16.57 2.22 32.15
C VAL A 206 16.93 1.08 33.08
N GLU A 207 18.23 0.82 33.19
CA GLU A 207 18.77 0.00 34.25
C GLU A 207 18.22 0.64 35.51
N THR A 208 17.29 -0.08 36.13
CA THR A 208 16.69 0.29 37.39
C THR A 208 17.83 0.45 38.39
N ALA A 209 18.31 1.67 38.57
CA ALA A 209 18.99 2.08 39.78
C ALA A 209 17.97 1.84 40.90
N GLN A 210 18.07 0.66 41.50
CA GLN A 210 17.26 0.22 42.62
C GLN A 210 17.39 1.31 43.71
N PRO A 211 16.30 1.96 44.13
CA PRO A 211 16.39 2.90 45.24
C PRO A 211 16.88 2.12 46.45
N GLU A 212 18.05 2.50 46.95
CA GLU A 212 18.60 1.98 48.20
C GLU A 212 17.53 2.18 49.29
N PRO A 213 17.13 1.12 50.03
CA PRO A 213 16.09 1.26 51.04
C PRO A 213 16.52 2.28 52.10
N PRO A 214 15.65 3.20 52.53
CA PRO A 214 16.03 4.19 53.52
C PRO A 214 16.43 3.49 54.82
N ALA A 215 17.64 3.79 55.31
CA ALA A 215 18.07 3.41 56.63
C ALA A 215 17.01 3.84 57.65
N GLY A 216 16.61 2.91 58.51
CA GLY A 216 15.56 3.13 59.52
C GLY A 216 15.86 4.32 60.43
N PRO A 217 14.82 4.93 61.04
CA PRO A 217 15.00 6.10 61.89
C PRO A 217 15.88 5.76 63.11
N PRO A 218 16.73 6.70 63.58
CA PRO A 218 17.52 6.50 64.78
C PRO A 218 16.60 6.37 66.02
N PRO A 219 17.05 5.66 67.08
CA PRO A 219 16.27 5.53 68.30
C PRO A 219 16.06 6.89 68.98
N VAL A 220 14.83 7.13 69.44
CA VAL A 220 14.46 8.31 70.24
C VAL A 220 15.13 8.24 71.61
N GLU A 221 16.00 9.20 71.90
CA GLU A 221 16.57 9.42 73.22
C GLU A 221 15.53 10.16 74.08
N GLU A 222 14.95 9.46 75.06
CA GLU A 222 13.95 9.96 75.99
C GLU A 222 14.62 10.90 77.01
N GLY A 223 14.44 12.21 76.85
CA GLY A 223 14.96 13.23 77.77
C GLY A 223 14.12 13.35 79.05
N PRO A 224 14.72 13.61 80.22
CA PRO A 224 14.04 13.52 81.51
C PRO A 224 13.05 14.67 81.77
N ALA A 225 11.95 14.33 82.43
CA ALA A 225 10.85 15.23 82.81
C ALA A 225 11.30 16.35 83.79
N PRO A 226 10.68 17.54 83.74
CA PRO A 226 11.02 18.66 84.62
C PRO A 226 10.44 18.49 86.04
N PRO A 227 11.15 18.95 87.10
CA PRO A 227 10.65 18.89 88.47
C PRO A 227 9.63 19.99 88.78
N SER A 228 8.74 19.70 89.73
CA SER A 228 7.84 20.64 90.41
C SER A 228 8.51 21.28 91.63
#